data_AF-A0A1N7NIQ4-F1
#
_entry.id   AF-A0A1N7NIQ4-F1
#
_cell.length_a   1.000
_cell.length_b   1.000
_cell.length_c   1.000
_cell.angle_alpha   90.00
_cell.angle_beta   90.00
_cell.angle_gamma   90.00
#
_symmetry.space_group_name_H-M   'P 1'
#
loop_
_entity.id
_entity.type
_entity.pdbx_description
1 polymer ?
#
loop_
_entity_poly.entity_id
_entity_poly.type
_entity_poly.pdbx_seq_one_letter_code
_entity_poly.pdbx_strand_id
1 'polypeptide(L)' 'MKSKSAQQLYNIYRSIVAAMIMGFSYVLLNLIPWVHKHLLWPLTWIGLIVMVCSGILICVFYVRFLILYRRGL' A
#
# COMPACT_ATOMS: atom_id res chain seq x y z
N MET A 1 -10.14 -19.81 24.21
CA MET A 1 -9.06 -19.21 23.39
C MET A 1 -9.46 -19.34 21.92
N LYS A 2 -9.72 -18.24 21.20
CA LYS A 2 -10.06 -18.31 19.76
C LYS A 2 -8.85 -18.86 19.00
N SER A 3 -9.08 -19.77 18.05
CA SER A 3 -7.98 -20.34 17.25
C SER A 3 -7.26 -19.24 16.47
N LYS A 4 -5.93 -19.35 16.32
CA LYS A 4 -5.12 -18.38 15.57
C LYS A 4 -5.65 -18.15 14.15
N SER A 5 -6.22 -19.20 13.53
CA SER A 5 -6.85 -19.15 12.20
C SER A 5 -8.13 -18.30 12.18
N ALA A 6 -8.99 -18.40 13.20
CA ALA A 6 -10.19 -17.55 13.29
C ALA A 6 -9.84 -16.07 13.45
N GLN A 7 -8.75 -15.77 14.17
CA GLN A 7 -8.26 -14.40 14.33
C GLN A 7 -7.66 -13.84 13.03
N GLN A 8 -6.93 -14.65 12.27
CA GLN A 8 -6.43 -14.27 10.95
C GLN A 8 -7.58 -13.99 9.97
N LEU A 9 -8.60 -14.85 9.95
CA LEU A 9 -9.77 -14.68 9.09
C LEU A 9 -10.55 -13.39 9.43
N TYR A 10 -10.67 -13.08 10.73
CA TYR A 10 -11.27 -11.82 11.18
C TYR A 10 -10.46 -10.58 10.77
N ASN A 11 -9.12 -10.66 10.83
CA ASN A 11 -8.27 -9.56 10.39
C ASN A 11 -8.35 -9.33 8.88
N ILE A 12 -8.40 -10.42 8.09
CA ILE A 12 -8.62 -10.35 6.64
C ILE A 12 -9.97 -9.70 6.35
N TYR A 13 -11.05 -10.17 6.99
CA TYR A 13 -12.37 -9.57 6.84
C TYR A 13 -12.38 -8.08 7.17
N ARG A 14 -11.79 -7.69 8.30
CA ARG A 14 -11.67 -6.28 8.71
C ARG A 14 -10.90 -5.45 7.69
N SER A 15 -9.83 -5.98 7.11
CA SER A 15 -9.05 -5.29 6.08
C SER A 15 -9.84 -5.09 4.78
N ILE A 16 -10.64 -6.07 4.37
CA ILE A 16 -11.51 -5.98 3.19
C ILE A 16 -12.60 -4.93 3.41
N VAL A 17 -13.24 -4.92 4.58
CA VAL A 17 -14.26 -3.92 4.93
C VAL A 17 -13.64 -2.51 4.94
N ALA A 18 -12.44 -2.36 5.50
CA ALA A 18 -11.73 -1.08 5.48
C ALA A 18 -11.41 -0.62 4.05
N ALA A 19 -10.99 -1.53 3.16
CA ALA A 19 -10.74 -1.23 1.77
C ALA A 19 -12.01 -0.78 1.02
N MET A 20 -13.16 -1.42 1.28
CA MET A 20 -14.45 -1.01 0.70
C MET A 20 -14.87 0.38 1.17
N ILE A 21 -14.73 0.69 2.46
CA ILE A 21 -15.04 2.01 3.02
C ILE A 21 -14.13 3.08 2.40
N MET A 22 -12.84 2.79 2.28
CA MET A 22 -11.87 3.69 1.67
C MET A 22 -12.19 3.95 0.19
N GLY A 23 -12.53 2.92 -0.57
CA GLY A 23 -12.96 3.04 -1.97
C GLY A 23 -14.23 3.87 -2.13
N PHE A 24 -15.25 3.63 -1.30
CA PHE A 24 -16.48 4.41 -1.29
C PHE A 24 -16.22 5.89 -0.94
N SER A 25 -15.38 6.13 0.07
CA SER A 25 -15.00 7.49 0.48
C SER A 25 -14.26 8.22 -0.63
N TYR A 26 -13.38 7.52 -1.37
CA TYR A 26 -12.68 8.07 -2.53
C TYR A 26 -13.65 8.50 -3.64
N VAL A 27 -14.64 7.67 -3.97
CA VAL A 27 -15.68 8.01 -4.95
C VAL A 27 -16.49 9.22 -4.49
N LEU A 28 -16.86 9.27 -3.20
CA LEU A 28 -17.60 10.40 -2.63
C LEU A 28 -16.82 11.72 -2.70
N LEU A 29 -15.52 11.68 -2.38
CA LEU A 29 -14.62 12.83 -2.49
C LEU A 29 -14.43 13.27 -3.95
N ASN A 30 -14.52 12.34 -4.89
CA ASN A 30 -14.41 12.60 -6.33
C ASN A 30 -15.64 13.36 -6.89
N LEU A 31 -16.81 13.27 -6.24
CA LEU A 31 -17.99 14.06 -6.61
C LEU A 31 -17.81 15.56 -6.31
N ILE A 32 -16.87 15.93 -5.44
CA ILE A 32 -16.62 17.32 -5.06
C ILE A 32 -15.41 17.83 -5.87
N PRO A 33 -15.61 18.62 -6.94
CA PRO A 33 -14.56 18.98 -7.89
C PRO A 33 -13.42 19.80 -7.25
N TRP A 34 -13.71 20.56 -6.20
CA TRP A 34 -12.71 21.32 -5.45
C TRP A 34 -11.77 20.40 -4.65
N VAL A 35 -12.33 19.37 -4.02
CA VAL A 35 -11.56 18.37 -3.24
C VAL A 35 -10.74 17.48 -4.16
N HIS A 36 -11.27 17.14 -5.35
CA HIS A 36 -10.53 16.38 -6.35
C HIS A 36 -9.24 17.08 -6.79
N LYS A 37 -9.32 18.38 -7.12
CA LYS A 37 -8.14 19.12 -7.60
C LYS A 37 -7.13 19.43 -6.50
N HIS A 38 -7.58 19.78 -5.30
CA HIS A 38 -6.68 20.24 -4.25
C HIS A 38 -6.20 19.15 -3.28
N LEU A 39 -6.94 18.05 -3.14
CA LEU A 39 -6.61 17.01 -2.15
C LEU A 39 -6.21 15.69 -2.81
N LEU A 40 -7.00 15.21 -3.78
CA LEU A 40 -6.71 13.92 -4.43
C LEU A 40 -5.45 13.98 -5.30
N TRP A 41 -5.26 15.06 -6.04
CA TRP A 41 -4.09 15.24 -6.89
C TRP A 41 -2.76 15.16 -6.11
N PRO A 42 -2.50 15.98 -5.07
CA PRO A 42 -1.27 15.86 -4.30
C PRO A 42 -1.15 14.52 -3.58
N LEU A 43 -2.25 13.93 -3.10
CA LEU A 43 -2.24 12.62 -2.46
C LEU A 43 -1.77 11.51 -3.43
N THR A 44 -2.24 11.55 -4.68
CA THR A 44 -1.81 10.59 -5.72
C THR A 44 -0.33 10.74 -6.07
N TRP A 45 0.19 11.97 -6.15
CA TRP A 45 1.61 12.23 -6.37
C TRP A 45 2.48 11.73 -5.22
N ILE A 46 2.07 11.98 -3.97
CA ILE A 46 2.75 11.46 -2.78
C ILE A 46 2.77 9.92 -2.81
N GLY A 47 1.63 9.30 -3.14
CA GLY A 47 1.53 7.85 -3.29
C GLY A 47 2.50 7.29 -4.34
N LEU A 48 2.59 7.92 -5.51
CA LEU A 48 3.52 7.55 -6.57
C LEU A 48 4.98 7.70 -6.13
N ILE A 49 5.34 8.79 -5.44
CA ILE A 49 6.70 9.00 -4.92
C ILE A 49 7.07 7.87 -3.95
N VAL A 50 6.17 7.52 -3.03
CA VAL A 50 6.41 6.44 -2.05
C VAL A 50 6.58 5.09 -2.75
N MET A 51 5.77 4.81 -3.79
CA MET A 51 5.93 3.58 -4.58
C MET A 51 7.29 3.53 -5.30
N VAL A 52 7.71 4.64 -5.91
CA VAL A 52 9.01 4.73 -6.59
C VAL A 52 10.16 4.54 -5.59
N CYS A 53 10.12 5.22 -4.44
CA CYS A 53 11.12 5.04 -3.38
C CYS A 53 11.18 3.59 -2.88
N SER A 54 10.02 2.96 -2.68
CA SER A 54 9.94 1.55 -2.27
C SER A 54 10.53 0.62 -3.34
N GLY A 55 10.24 0.88 -4.61
CA GLY A 55 10.80 0.15 -5.74
C GLY A 55 12.33 0.27 -5.82
N ILE A 56 12.87 1.46 -5.62
CA ILE A 56 14.32 1.70 -5.56
C ILE A 56 14.95 0.91 -4.41
N LEU A 57 14.36 0.95 -3.22
CA LEU A 57 14.85 0.17 -2.08
C LEU A 57 14.86 -1.33 -2.39
N ILE A 58 13.78 -1.87 -2.95
CA ILE A 58 13.71 -3.29 -3.36
C ILE A 58 14.81 -3.62 -4.36
N CYS A 59 15.05 -2.77 -5.37
CA CYS A 59 16.12 -2.97 -6.35
C CYS A 59 17.50 -2.96 -5.67
N VAL A 60 17.76 -2.03 -4.75
CA VAL A 60 19.01 -1.96 -3.99
C VAL A 60 19.21 -3.22 -3.15
N PHE A 61 18.17 -3.69 -2.45
CA PHE A 61 18.22 -4.93 -1.70
C PHE A 61 18.46 -6.14 -2.60
N TYR A 62 17.82 -6.19 -3.77
CA TYR A 62 17.99 -7.26 -4.74
C TYR A 62 19.43 -7.30 -5.29
N VAL A 63 20.01 -6.15 -5.63
CA VAL A 63 21.41 -6.05 -6.08
C VAL A 63 22.37 -6.46 -4.95
N ARG A 64 22.14 -6.01 -3.71
CA ARG A 64 22.94 -6.45 -2.56
C ARG A 64 22.85 -7.95 -2.32
N PHE A 65 21.64 -8.51 -2.43
CA PHE A 65 21.42 -9.95 -2.32
C PHE A 65 22.17 -10.72 -3.41
N LEU A 66 22.09 -10.27 -4.67
CA LEU A 66 22.85 -10.86 -5.77
C LEU A 66 24.37 -10.78 -5.54
N ILE A 67 24.89 -9.65 -5.05
CA ILE A 67 26.32 -9.50 -4.74
C ILE A 67 26.74 -10.44 -3.61
N LEU A 68 25.94 -10.57 -2.54
CA LEU A 68 26.21 -11.49 -1.43
C LEU A 68 26.15 -12.95 -1.90
N TYR A 69 25.15 -13.31 -2.71
CA TYR A 69 25.02 -14.65 -3.28
C TYR A 69 26.18 -14.97 -4.23
N ARG A 70 26.68 -13.98 -4.98
CA ARG A 70 27.84 -14.12 -5.87
C ARG A 70 29.19 -14.12 -5.14
N ARG A 71 29.28 -13.48 -3.96
CA ARG A 71 30.46 -13.50 -3.08
C ARG A 71 30.53 -14.73 -2.18
N GLY A 72 29.48 -15.54 -2.17
CA GLY A 72 29.37 -16.80 -1.45
C GLY A 72 29.26 -16.65 0.08
N LEU A 73 28.58 -17.50 0.84
CA LEU A 73 28.10 -18.88 0.58
C LEU A 73 28.95 -19.69 -0.40
#